data_AF-A0A359HCL9-F1
#
_entry.id   AF-A0A359HCL9-F1
#
_cell.length_a   1.000
_cell.length_b   1.000
_cell.length_c   1.000
_cell.angle_alpha   90.00
_cell.angle_beta   90.00
_cell.angle_gamma   90.00
#
_symmetry.space_group_name_H-M   'P 1'
#
loop_
_entity.id
_entity.type
_entity.pdbx_description
1 polymer ?
#
loop_
_entity_poly.entity_id
_entity_poly.type
_entity_poly.pdbx_seq_one_letter_code
_entity_poly.pdbx_strand_id
1 'polypeptide(L)'
;MLKILRKEKGFTMIEMMVVLVIIAVLVGAGIKFYTGYIGKSRIDKAKADISTMQAAVESYYAENGQYIGDTNGGDLATIGLSTDMVGIPGTTGATAGKTYVYDQVDTSSYKIYTVASYGGLYVEGTGANGTSEKAGTVTSP
;
A
#
# COMPACT_ATOMS: atom_id res chain seq x y z
N MET A 1 -25.22 5.15 -66.89
CA MET A 1 -24.41 5.13 -65.66
C MET A 1 -25.36 5.41 -64.48
N LEU A 2 -25.72 4.39 -63.68
CA LEU A 2 -26.67 4.55 -62.57
C LEU A 2 -25.91 4.94 -61.30
N LYS A 3 -26.20 6.11 -60.74
CA LYS A 3 -25.57 6.63 -59.54
C LYS A 3 -26.35 6.13 -58.32
N ILE A 4 -25.78 5.18 -57.59
CA ILE A 4 -26.37 4.64 -56.36
C ILE A 4 -26.25 5.73 -55.27
N LEU A 5 -27.37 6.35 -54.90
CA LEU A 5 -27.45 7.27 -53.76
C LEU A 5 -27.53 6.43 -52.47
N ARG A 6 -26.42 6.33 -51.73
CA ARG A 6 -26.40 5.76 -50.37
C ARG A 6 -27.22 6.68 -49.45
N LYS A 7 -28.30 6.15 -48.86
CA LYS A 7 -29.02 6.80 -47.76
C LYS A 7 -28.16 6.70 -46.50
N GLU A 8 -27.40 7.75 -46.21
CA GLU A 8 -26.80 7.98 -44.90
C GLU A 8 -27.96 8.23 -43.90
N LYS A 9 -28.31 7.23 -43.10
CA LYS A 9 -29.25 7.39 -41.98
C LYS A 9 -28.47 7.97 -40.79
N GLY A 10 -28.71 9.22 -40.45
CA GLY A 10 -28.21 9.83 -39.21
C GLY A 10 -28.98 9.34 -37.98
N PHE A 11 -28.33 9.41 -36.81
CA PHE A 11 -28.95 9.15 -35.51
C PHE A 11 -30.11 10.13 -35.26
N THR A 12 -31.19 9.64 -34.65
CA THR A 12 -32.31 10.48 -34.22
C THR A 12 -31.94 11.23 -32.93
N MET A 13 -32.52 12.42 -32.73
CA MET A 13 -32.30 13.17 -31.49
C MET A 13 -32.77 12.40 -30.26
N ILE A 14 -33.82 11.59 -30.41
CA ILE A 14 -34.36 10.80 -29.31
C ILE A 14 -33.42 9.65 -28.92
N GLU A 15 -32.71 9.03 -29.87
CA GLU A 15 -31.68 8.02 -29.56
C GLU A 15 -30.57 8.61 -28.70
N MET A 16 -30.12 9.82 -29.01
CA MET A 16 -29.09 10.49 -28.21
C MET A 16 -29.60 10.90 -26.83
N MET A 17 -30.88 11.25 -26.68
CA MET A 17 -31.45 11.54 -25.36
C MET A 17 -31.49 10.32 -24.46
N VAL A 18 -31.93 9.16 -24.98
CA VAL A 18 -31.98 7.93 -24.21
C VAL A 18 -30.56 7.50 -23.78
N VAL A 19 -29.58 7.62 -24.66
CA VAL A 19 -28.18 7.31 -24.35
C VAL A 19 -27.63 8.20 -23.24
N LEU A 20 -27.88 9.51 -23.29
CA LEU A 20 -27.43 10.45 -22.26
C LEU A 20 -28.08 10.18 -20.89
N VAL A 21 -29.36 9.82 -20.88
CA VAL A 21 -30.07 9.43 -19.64
C VAL A 21 -29.44 8.18 -19.03
N ILE A 22 -29.14 7.16 -19.84
CA ILE A 22 -28.49 5.93 -19.36
C ILE A 22 -27.09 6.25 -18.80
N ILE A 23 -26.28 7.04 -19.50
CA ILE A 23 -24.94 7.44 -19.04
C ILE A 23 -25.01 8.21 -17.72
N ALA A 24 -25.97 9.15 -17.57
CA ALA A 24 -26.14 9.92 -16.35
C ALA A 24 -26.43 9.04 -15.13
N VAL A 25 -27.27 8.02 -15.29
CA VAL A 25 -27.57 7.04 -14.22
C VAL A 25 -26.36 6.19 -13.88
N LEU A 26 -25.64 5.68 -14.89
CA LEU A 26 -24.46 4.82 -14.69
C LEU A 26 -23.31 5.57 -14.00
N VAL A 27 -23.04 6.82 -14.40
CA VAL A 27 -22.00 7.63 -13.78
C VAL A 27 -22.36 7.98 -12.34
N GLY A 28 -23.63 8.32 -12.08
CA GLY A 28 -24.12 8.61 -10.72
C GLY A 28 -23.92 7.44 -9.74
N ALA A 29 -24.15 6.20 -10.19
CA ALA A 29 -23.95 5.00 -9.37
C ALA A 29 -22.50 4.48 -9.34
N GLY A 30 -21.72 4.71 -10.40
CA GLY A 30 -20.41 4.09 -10.60
C GLY A 30 -19.27 4.60 -9.69
N ILE A 31 -19.31 5.86 -9.26
CA ILE A 31 -18.20 6.50 -8.52
C ILE A 31 -17.89 5.78 -7.19
N LYS A 32 -18.93 5.28 -6.52
CA LYS A 32 -18.78 4.71 -5.16
C LYS A 32 -18.04 3.38 -5.14
N PHE A 33 -17.98 2.64 -6.24
CA PHE A 33 -17.29 1.33 -6.30
C PHE A 33 -15.77 1.45 -6.45
N TYR A 34 -15.27 2.53 -7.06
CA TYR A 34 -13.84 2.67 -7.39
C TYR A 34 -12.96 2.98 -6.16
N THR A 35 -13.46 3.78 -5.22
CA THR A 35 -12.66 4.28 -4.09
C THR A 35 -12.33 3.18 -3.07
N GLY A 36 -13.24 2.23 -2.83
CA GLY A 36 -13.03 1.11 -1.91
C GLY A 36 -12.00 0.09 -2.41
N TYR A 37 -11.98 -0.17 -3.73
CA TYR A 37 -11.05 -1.14 -4.33
C TYR A 37 -9.59 -0.68 -4.30
N ILE A 38 -9.35 0.62 -4.49
CA ILE A 38 -8.01 1.22 -4.41
C ILE A 38 -7.45 1.10 -2.98
N GLY A 39 -8.29 1.31 -1.96
CA GLY A 39 -7.88 1.15 -0.56
C GLY A 39 -7.40 -0.27 -0.25
N LYS A 40 -8.19 -1.28 -0.64
CA LYS A 40 -7.82 -2.70 -0.46
C LYS A 40 -6.54 -3.06 -1.21
N SER A 41 -6.38 -2.61 -2.45
CA SER A 41 -5.17 -2.87 -3.25
C SER A 41 -3.91 -2.30 -2.61
N ARG A 42 -4.00 -1.13 -1.96
CA ARG A 42 -2.87 -0.53 -1.21
C ARG A 42 -2.54 -1.32 0.05
N ILE A 43 -3.56 -1.81 0.77
CA ILE A 43 -3.37 -2.68 1.94
C ILE A 43 -2.66 -3.98 1.54
N ASP A 44 -3.12 -4.64 0.47
CA ASP A 44 -2.54 -5.89 0.01
C ASP A 44 -1.09 -5.70 -0.47
N LYS A 45 -0.81 -4.58 -1.16
CA LYS A 45 0.57 -4.19 -1.50
C LYS A 45 1.43 -3.99 -0.24
N ALA A 46 0.95 -3.21 0.73
CA ALA A 46 1.69 -2.96 1.96
C ALA A 46 1.99 -4.24 2.75
N LYS A 47 1.07 -5.21 2.76
CA LYS A 47 1.30 -6.52 3.37
C LYS A 47 2.44 -7.29 2.67
N ALA A 48 2.49 -7.25 1.34
CA ALA A 48 3.54 -7.90 0.57
C ALA A 48 4.91 -7.22 0.76
N ASP A 49 4.92 -5.88 0.74
CA ASP A 49 6.12 -5.08 1.00
C ASP A 49 6.65 -5.39 2.41
N ILE A 50 5.79 -5.33 3.44
CA ILE A 50 6.17 -5.64 4.83
C ILE A 50 6.70 -7.08 4.93
N SER A 51 6.04 -8.07 4.35
CA SER A 51 6.52 -9.46 4.38
C SER A 51 7.95 -9.61 3.82
N THR A 52 8.31 -8.81 2.80
CA THR A 52 9.67 -8.80 2.25
C THR A 52 10.66 -8.16 3.22
N MET A 53 10.26 -7.08 3.89
CA MET A 53 11.09 -6.42 4.91
C MET A 53 11.29 -7.30 6.14
N GLN A 54 10.25 -8.02 6.58
CA GLN A 54 10.31 -8.96 7.70
C GLN A 54 11.36 -10.05 7.44
N ALA A 55 11.43 -10.60 6.23
CA ALA A 55 12.45 -11.59 5.86
C ALA A 55 13.88 -11.03 5.97
N ALA A 56 14.10 -9.77 5.59
CA ALA A 56 15.41 -9.12 5.74
C ALA A 56 15.80 -8.91 7.22
N VAL A 57 14.84 -8.50 8.04
CA VAL A 57 15.02 -8.31 9.49
C VAL A 57 15.28 -9.64 10.20
N GLU A 58 14.57 -10.71 9.82
CA GLU A 58 14.79 -12.07 10.34
C GLU A 58 16.18 -12.60 9.97
N SER A 59 16.65 -12.37 8.74
CA SER A 59 17.99 -12.78 8.33
C SER A 59 19.06 -12.13 9.21
N TYR A 60 18.90 -10.84 9.52
CA TYR A 60 19.81 -10.14 10.42
C TYR A 60 19.79 -10.73 11.84
N TYR A 61 18.61 -11.05 12.37
CA TYR A 61 18.47 -11.70 13.68
C TYR A 61 19.15 -13.07 13.72
N ALA A 62 19.02 -13.87 12.65
CA ALA A 62 19.65 -15.18 12.57
C ALA A 62 21.19 -15.09 12.64
N GLU A 63 21.78 -14.01 12.10
CA GLU A 63 23.23 -13.79 12.11
C GLU A 63 23.74 -13.14 13.40
N ASN A 64 22.97 -12.20 13.99
CA ASN A 64 23.44 -11.34 15.07
C ASN A 64 22.82 -11.67 16.44
N GLY A 65 21.81 -12.54 16.48
CA GLY A 65 21.07 -12.90 17.70
C GLY A 65 20.18 -11.78 18.26
N GLN A 66 20.08 -10.67 17.54
CA GLN A 66 19.28 -9.50 17.90
C GLN A 66 18.80 -8.77 16.65
N TYR A 67 17.68 -8.06 16.76
CA TYR A 67 17.17 -7.24 15.69
C TYR A 67 17.97 -5.95 15.56
N ILE A 68 17.98 -5.39 14.35
CA ILE A 68 18.67 -4.15 14.07
C ILE A 68 17.98 -2.99 14.80
N GLY A 69 18.76 -2.02 15.25
CA GLY A 69 18.22 -0.74 15.70
C GLY A 69 19.32 0.29 15.91
N ASP A 70 18.89 1.54 16.01
CA ASP A 70 19.81 2.70 16.03
C ASP A 70 20.70 2.69 17.28
N THR A 71 20.17 2.23 18.41
CA THR A 71 20.93 2.04 19.66
C THR A 71 22.00 0.94 19.56
N ASN A 72 21.84 0.01 18.62
CA ASN A 72 22.78 -1.07 18.35
C ASN A 72 23.77 -0.71 17.23
N GLY A 73 23.79 0.54 16.77
CA GLY A 73 24.69 1.04 15.72
C GLY A 73 24.38 0.50 14.33
N GLY A 74 23.16 -0.01 14.10
CA GLY A 74 22.74 -0.59 12.84
C GLY A 74 21.83 0.35 12.04
N ASP A 75 22.16 0.55 10.76
CA ASP A 75 21.34 1.27 9.78
C ASP A 75 20.49 0.29 8.94
N LEU A 76 19.30 0.70 8.53
CA LEU A 76 18.40 -0.08 7.67
C LEU A 76 19.06 -0.46 6.33
N ALA A 77 19.97 0.38 5.83
CA ALA A 77 20.74 0.08 4.62
C ALA A 77 21.59 -1.20 4.76
N THR A 78 22.07 -1.52 5.96
CA THR A 78 22.89 -2.71 6.25
C THR A 78 22.11 -4.01 6.01
N ILE A 79 20.79 -3.99 6.20
CA ILE A 79 19.89 -5.13 5.96
C ILE A 79 19.17 -5.01 4.61
N GLY A 80 19.62 -4.12 3.73
CA GLY A 80 19.07 -3.96 2.39
C GLY A 80 17.71 -3.27 2.33
N LEU A 81 17.27 -2.61 3.41
CA LEU A 81 16.05 -1.82 3.43
C LEU A 81 16.32 -0.41 2.88
N SER A 82 15.37 0.11 2.10
CA SER A 82 15.44 1.47 1.56
C SER A 82 15.25 2.50 2.67
N THR A 83 16.29 3.26 2.98
CA THR A 83 16.25 4.39 3.93
C THR A 83 15.38 5.55 3.41
N ASP A 84 15.09 5.60 2.11
CA ASP A 84 14.15 6.56 1.51
C ASP A 84 12.69 6.21 1.80
N MET A 85 12.36 4.92 1.83
CA MET A 85 10.99 4.44 2.03
C MET A 85 10.66 4.05 3.48
N VAL A 86 11.67 3.64 4.25
CA VAL A 86 11.55 3.14 5.62
C VAL A 86 12.28 4.08 6.57
N GLY A 87 11.60 4.53 7.62
CA GLY A 87 12.20 5.33 8.70
C GLY A 87 12.32 4.54 10.01
N ILE A 88 13.06 5.09 10.97
CA ILE A 88 13.15 4.57 12.35
C ILE A 88 12.66 5.67 13.32
N PRO A 89 11.76 5.37 14.27
CA PRO A 89 11.30 6.36 15.25
C PRO A 89 12.45 6.98 16.04
N GLY A 90 12.45 8.31 16.19
CA GLY A 90 13.37 9.02 17.08
C GLY A 90 14.81 9.20 16.56
N THR A 91 15.12 8.82 15.31
CA THR A 91 16.48 8.87 14.72
C THR A 91 16.58 9.86 13.56
N THR A 92 17.79 10.02 12.99
CA THR A 92 18.09 10.80 11.77
C THR A 92 17.25 10.38 10.55
N GLY A 93 16.69 9.15 10.56
CA GLY A 93 15.71 8.67 9.59
C GLY A 93 14.27 9.03 9.99
N ALA A 94 13.94 10.32 10.00
CA ALA A 94 12.61 10.82 10.36
C ALA A 94 11.50 10.07 9.62
N THR A 95 10.46 9.66 10.36
CA THR A 95 9.24 9.04 9.82
C THR A 95 8.51 9.92 8.80
N ALA A 96 8.75 11.23 8.84
CA ALA A 96 8.16 12.20 7.93
C ALA A 96 8.57 11.92 6.47
N GLY A 97 7.59 11.76 5.60
CA GLY A 97 7.79 11.48 4.18
C GLY A 97 8.11 10.01 3.85
N LYS A 98 8.23 9.14 4.86
CA LYS A 98 8.42 7.69 4.67
C LYS A 98 7.08 7.01 4.38
N THR A 99 7.16 5.85 3.76
CA THR A 99 5.98 4.99 3.52
C THR A 99 5.79 4.02 4.68
N TYR A 100 6.90 3.51 5.22
CA TYR A 100 6.93 2.55 6.31
C TYR A 100 7.82 3.03 7.44
N VAL A 101 7.61 2.46 8.61
CA VAL A 101 8.46 2.61 9.78
C VAL A 101 8.88 1.24 10.22
N TYR A 102 10.18 1.09 10.48
CA TYR A 102 10.72 -0.02 11.23
C TYR A 102 10.99 0.48 12.65
N ASP A 103 10.34 -0.14 13.63
CA ASP A 103 10.49 0.17 15.05
C ASP A 103 11.03 -1.05 15.78
N GLN A 104 12.23 -0.90 16.35
CA GLN A 104 12.76 -1.90 17.26
C GLN A 104 12.12 -1.69 18.64
N VAL A 105 11.24 -2.61 19.03
CA VAL A 105 10.58 -2.55 20.34
C VAL A 105 11.54 -2.98 21.43
N ASP A 106 12.32 -4.04 21.18
CA ASP A 106 13.46 -4.46 22.00
C ASP A 106 14.50 -5.22 21.14
N THR A 107 15.59 -5.71 21.74
CA THR A 107 16.64 -6.43 20.99
C THR A 107 16.14 -7.72 20.32
N SER A 108 15.00 -8.25 20.76
CA SER A 108 14.39 -9.49 20.28
C SER A 108 12.96 -9.31 19.79
N SER A 109 12.46 -8.08 19.62
CA SER A 109 11.16 -7.81 18.98
C SER A 109 11.16 -6.53 18.13
N TYR A 110 10.36 -6.53 17.07
CA TYR A 110 10.23 -5.40 16.17
C TYR A 110 8.81 -5.26 15.62
N LYS A 111 8.52 -4.07 15.08
CA LYS A 111 7.32 -3.74 14.31
C LYS A 111 7.70 -3.08 13.01
N ILE A 112 6.95 -3.38 11.95
CA ILE A 112 6.98 -2.65 10.69
C ILE A 112 5.57 -2.22 10.36
N TYR A 113 5.34 -0.91 10.22
CA TYR A 113 4.02 -0.37 9.95
C TYR A 113 4.01 0.74 8.92
N THR A 114 2.88 0.90 8.23
CA THR A 114 2.66 2.02 7.29
C THR A 114 2.58 3.35 8.04
N VAL A 115 3.16 4.42 7.48
CA VAL A 115 3.04 5.78 8.04
C VAL A 115 1.64 6.36 7.84
N ALA A 116 1.04 6.09 6.69
CA ALA A 116 -0.27 6.63 6.32
C ALA A 116 -1.35 5.55 6.38
N SER A 117 -2.53 5.95 6.85
CA SER A 117 -3.71 5.09 6.88
C SER A 117 -4.36 4.94 5.50
N TYR A 118 -4.88 3.74 5.22
CA TYR A 118 -5.72 3.43 4.06
C TYR A 118 -7.15 3.17 4.52
N GLY A 119 -7.98 4.20 4.50
CA GLY A 119 -9.38 4.09 4.91
C GLY A 119 -9.58 3.86 6.42
N GLY A 120 -8.72 4.43 7.25
CA GLY A 120 -8.76 4.29 8.72
C GLY A 120 -7.96 3.11 9.27
N LEU A 121 -7.34 2.31 8.40
CA LEU A 121 -6.51 1.17 8.76
C LEU A 121 -5.04 1.42 8.42
N TYR A 122 -4.15 0.96 9.29
CA TYR A 122 -2.73 0.83 9.04
C TYR A 122 -2.42 -0.64 8.75
N VAL A 123 -1.33 -0.90 8.05
CA VAL A 123 -0.81 -2.26 7.89
C VAL A 123 0.39 -2.40 8.80
N GLU A 124 0.40 -3.44 9.63
CA GLU A 124 1.45 -3.74 10.60
C GLU A 124 1.88 -5.20 10.47
N GLY A 125 3.18 -5.44 10.48
CA GLY A 125 3.80 -6.74 10.71
C GLY A 125 4.69 -6.67 11.96
N THR A 126 4.63 -7.71 12.78
CA THR A 126 5.36 -7.84 14.05
C THR A 126 6.31 -9.03 13.94
N GLY A 127 7.35 -9.03 14.76
CA GLY A 127 8.17 -10.21 14.93
C GLY A 127 8.87 -10.24 16.28
N ALA A 128 9.13 -11.44 16.77
CA ALA A 128 9.80 -11.68 18.03
C ALA A 128 10.68 -12.94 17.94
N ASN A 129 11.84 -12.91 18.58
CA ASN A 129 12.75 -14.03 18.74
C ASN A 129 13.06 -14.78 17.43
N GLY A 130 13.34 -14.03 16.35
CA GLY A 130 13.67 -14.60 15.03
C GLY A 130 12.48 -15.15 14.25
N THR A 131 11.25 -14.84 14.65
CA THR A 131 10.03 -15.23 13.94
C THR A 131 9.13 -14.03 13.70
N SER A 132 8.52 -13.96 12.51
CA SER A 132 7.61 -12.90 12.13
C SER A 132 6.17 -13.39 12.04
N GLU A 133 5.26 -12.56 12.51
CA GLU A 133 3.83 -12.73 12.31
C GLU A 133 3.42 -12.09 10.98
N LYS A 134 2.43 -12.70 10.33
CA LYS A 134 1.94 -12.20 9.05
C LYS A 134 1.34 -10.80 9.20
N ALA A 135 1.72 -9.89 8.30
CA ALA A 135 1.21 -8.53 8.27
C ALA A 135 -0.34 -8.46 8.24
N GLY A 136 -0.89 -7.76 9.21
CA GLY A 136 -2.31 -7.54 9.45
C GLY A 136 -2.72 -6.07 9.27
N THR A 137 -3.98 -5.76 9.56
CA THR A 137 -4.46 -4.37 9.62
C THR A 137 -4.82 -3.98 11.03
N VAL A 138 -4.42 -2.79 11.45
CA VAL A 138 -4.64 -2.23 12.80
C VAL A 138 -5.22 -0.82 12.72
N THR A 139 -5.88 -0.36 13.78
CA THR A 139 -6.51 0.99 13.82
C THR A 139 -5.56 2.09 14.29
N SER A 140 -4.44 1.70 14.89
CA SER A 140 -3.32 2.58 15.26
C SER A 140 -2.02 1.81 14.98
N PRO A 141 -0.95 2.48 14.51
CA PRO A 141 0.40 1.93 14.63
C PRO A 141 0.80 1.78 16.10
#